data_AF-A0A812QTG3-F1
#
_entry.id   AF-A0A812QTG3-F1
#
_cell.length_a   1.000
_cell.length_b   1.000
_cell.length_c   1.000
_cell.angle_alpha   90.00
_cell.angle_beta   90.00
_cell.angle_gamma   90.00
#
_symmetry.space_group_name_H-M   'P 1'
#
loop_
_entity.id
_entity.type
_entity.pdbx_description
1 polymer ?
#
loop_
_entity_poly.entity_id
_entity_poly.type
_entity_poly.pdbx_seq_one_letter_code
_entity_poly.pdbx_strand_id
1 'polypeptide(L)'
;MVQYGLIGDSSLYCKNGKKVRRIGSQLQQQLGTKNLWYHAVPNAGVQEILQMLKVKAAWQELMELVEDKAERVVFVVGGSSRKYAAHWELTSQYDKNLAQVRSWIRQRHVVHDLDRQLWGWPLCPDGMHWDAEVEEELCDTWTELLNPP
;
A
#
# COMPACT_ATOMS: atom_id res chain seq x y z
N MET A 1 21.93 -4.58 5.74
CA MET A 1 20.52 -4.29 6.01
C MET A 1 19.96 -3.47 4.87
N VAL A 2 18.68 -3.63 4.55
CA VAL A 2 18.00 -2.76 3.58
C VAL A 2 17.66 -1.45 4.30
N GLN A 3 17.98 -0.32 3.67
CA GLN A 3 17.75 0.99 4.26
C GLN A 3 16.25 1.34 4.29
N TYR A 4 15.51 0.97 3.23
CA TYR A 4 14.09 1.24 3.10
C TYR A 4 13.31 0.02 2.61
N GLY A 5 12.16 -0.27 3.23
CA GLY A 5 11.22 -1.31 2.80
C GLY A 5 9.84 -0.74 2.47
N LEU A 6 9.28 -1.12 1.32
CA LEU A 6 7.93 -0.77 0.89
C LEU A 6 7.19 -2.03 0.41
N ILE A 7 6.13 -2.41 1.11
CA ILE A 7 5.26 -3.55 0.80
C ILE A 7 3.79 -3.13 0.78
N GLY A 8 3.02 -3.64 -0.18
CA GLY A 8 1.64 -3.24 -0.37
C GLY A 8 0.98 -3.96 -1.54
N ASP A 9 -0.26 -3.59 -1.84
CA ASP A 9 -1.07 -4.21 -2.89
C ASP A 9 -0.98 -3.40 -4.21
N SER A 10 -2.08 -3.33 -4.96
CA SER A 10 -2.19 -2.44 -6.11
C SER A 10 -2.09 -0.96 -5.79
N SER A 11 -2.10 -0.56 -4.51
CA SER A 11 -1.86 0.81 -4.07
C SER A 11 -0.45 1.32 -4.40
N LEU A 12 0.51 0.43 -4.65
CA LEU A 12 1.91 0.79 -4.89
C LEU A 12 2.25 1.01 -6.37
N TYR A 13 1.30 0.86 -7.29
CA TYR A 13 1.56 1.03 -8.70
C TYR A 13 0.35 1.60 -9.43
N CYS A 14 0.61 2.27 -10.55
CA CYS A 14 -0.42 2.78 -11.43
C CYS A 14 -0.69 1.80 -12.58
N LYS A 15 -1.81 2.02 -13.27
CA LYS A 15 -2.11 1.33 -14.53
C LYS A 15 -2.47 2.31 -15.64
N ASN A 16 -2.03 1.97 -16.85
CA ASN A 16 -2.58 2.50 -18.10
C ASN A 16 -3.15 1.32 -18.90
N GLY A 17 -4.47 1.14 -18.81
CA GLY A 17 -5.16 -0.06 -19.30
C GLY A 17 -4.59 -1.34 -18.66
N LYS A 18 -4.05 -2.25 -19.46
CA LYS A 18 -3.44 -3.50 -18.97
C LYS A 18 -1.98 -3.34 -18.51
N LYS A 19 -1.33 -2.19 -18.77
CA LYS A 19 0.08 -1.97 -18.44
C LYS A 19 0.21 -1.48 -17.00
N VAL A 20 1.01 -2.19 -16.21
CA VAL A 20 1.36 -1.82 -14.83
C VAL A 20 2.60 -0.93 -14.84
N ARG A 21 2.55 0.20 -14.12
CA ARG A 21 3.69 1.09 -13.89
C ARG A 21 4.08 1.06 -12.42
N ARG A 22 5.18 0.38 -12.13
CA ARG A 22 5.72 0.24 -10.77
C ARG A 22 6.64 1.42 -10.48
N ILE A 23 6.46 2.04 -9.31
CA ILE A 23 7.22 3.23 -8.90
C ILE A 23 8.62 2.92 -8.33
N GLY A 24 8.97 1.65 -8.14
CA GLY A 24 10.17 1.26 -7.38
C GLY A 24 11.48 1.87 -7.88
N SER A 25 11.70 1.92 -9.20
CA SER A 25 12.91 2.52 -9.77
C SER A 25 12.97 4.04 -9.57
N GLN A 26 11.84 4.72 -9.69
CA GLN A 26 11.73 6.16 -9.44
C GLN A 26 11.94 6.47 -7.96
N LEU A 27 11.38 5.64 -7.07
CA LEU A 27 11.54 5.75 -5.63
C LEU A 27 13.01 5.59 -5.20
N GLN A 28 13.73 4.62 -5.79
CA GLN A 28 15.17 4.45 -5.58
C GLN A 28 15.97 5.70 -5.97
N GLN A 29 15.61 6.30 -7.12
CA GLN A 29 16.25 7.52 -7.59
C GLN A 29 16.01 8.70 -6.65
N GLN A 30 14.76 8.91 -6.22
CA GLN A 30 14.39 10.00 -5.30
C GLN A 30 14.99 9.83 -3.90
N LEU A 31 15.04 8.60 -3.38
CA LEU A 31 15.66 8.28 -2.09
C LEU A 31 17.20 8.27 -2.14
N GLY A 32 17.81 8.42 -3.32
CA GLY A 32 19.26 8.35 -3.50
C GLY A 32 19.86 6.99 -3.10
N THR A 33 19.08 5.91 -3.21
CA THR A 33 19.46 4.58 -2.69
C THR A 33 19.25 3.48 -3.72
N LYS A 34 20.16 2.51 -3.75
CA LYS A 34 19.97 1.24 -4.48
C LYS A 34 19.38 0.15 -3.60
N ASN A 35 19.32 0.39 -2.29
CA ASN A 35 18.93 -0.59 -1.26
C ASN A 35 17.48 -0.34 -0.81
N LEU A 36 16.55 -0.47 -1.75
CA LEU A 36 15.10 -0.45 -1.51
C LEU A 36 14.55 -1.87 -1.68
N TRP A 37 13.84 -2.37 -0.67
CA TRP A 37 13.03 -3.58 -0.81
C TRP A 37 11.60 -3.20 -1.18
N TYR A 38 11.27 -3.28 -2.47
CA TYR A 38 9.95 -2.95 -3.03
C TYR A 38 9.19 -4.24 -3.39
N HIS A 39 8.02 -4.44 -2.78
CA HIS A 39 7.19 -5.61 -3.04
C HIS A 39 5.70 -5.26 -3.15
N ALA A 40 5.19 -5.25 -4.38
CA ALA A 40 3.76 -5.08 -4.65
C ALA A 40 3.10 -6.43 -4.96
N VAL A 41 2.17 -6.84 -4.11
CA VAL A 41 1.45 -8.13 -4.17
C VAL A 41 0.08 -7.92 -4.85
N PRO A 42 -0.12 -8.42 -6.08
CA PRO A 42 -1.42 -8.31 -6.75
C PRO A 42 -2.50 -9.04 -5.95
N ASN A 43 -3.73 -8.51 -5.92
CA ASN A 43 -4.90 -9.13 -5.26
C ASN A 43 -4.79 -9.36 -3.74
N ALA A 44 -3.79 -8.78 -3.08
CA ALA A 44 -3.63 -8.90 -1.63
C ALA A 44 -4.84 -8.36 -0.84
N GLY A 45 -5.78 -7.64 -1.47
CA GLY A 45 -6.91 -7.01 -0.81
C GLY A 45 -8.10 -7.89 -0.41
N VAL A 46 -8.42 -9.02 -1.06
CA VAL A 46 -9.77 -9.62 -0.84
C VAL A 46 -9.84 -11.14 -0.79
N GLN A 47 -9.29 -11.92 -1.72
CA GLN A 47 -9.64 -13.35 -1.76
C GLN A 47 -8.86 -14.24 -0.77
N GLU A 48 -7.58 -13.94 -0.52
CA GLU A 48 -6.74 -14.69 0.43
C GLU A 48 -6.82 -14.14 1.87
N ILE A 49 -7.14 -12.84 2.02
CA ILE A 49 -7.42 -12.22 3.32
C ILE A 49 -8.77 -12.72 3.90
N LEU A 50 -9.71 -13.18 3.08
CA LEU A 50 -11.02 -13.64 3.53
C LEU A 50 -11.07 -15.12 3.97
N GLN A 51 -10.05 -15.93 3.70
CA GLN A 51 -9.98 -17.33 4.21
C GLN A 51 -9.56 -17.44 5.69
N MET A 52 -9.48 -16.31 6.37
CA MET A 52 -8.79 -16.15 7.63
C MET A 52 -9.73 -16.24 8.86
N LEU A 53 -9.82 -17.43 9.44
CA LEU A 53 -9.75 -17.54 10.91
C LEU A 53 -8.30 -17.32 11.43
N LYS A 54 -7.41 -16.73 10.60
CA LYS A 54 -5.99 -16.45 10.86
C LYS A 54 -5.54 -15.02 10.48
N VAL A 55 -6.45 -14.02 10.48
CA VAL A 55 -6.16 -12.69 9.88
C VAL A 55 -5.00 -12.00 10.57
N LYS A 56 -5.14 -11.93 11.88
CA LYS A 56 -4.20 -11.28 12.76
C LYS A 56 -2.82 -11.95 12.71
N ALA A 57 -2.77 -13.29 12.64
CA ALA A 57 -1.52 -14.04 12.64
C ALA A 57 -0.67 -13.74 11.39
N ALA A 58 -1.27 -13.70 10.20
CA ALA A 58 -0.52 -13.37 8.98
C ALA A 58 -0.03 -11.92 8.98
N TRP A 59 -0.81 -10.98 9.52
CA TRP A 59 -0.34 -9.60 9.70
C TRP A 59 0.80 -9.51 10.71
N GLN A 60 0.77 -10.32 11.77
CA GLN A 60 1.87 -10.41 12.74
C GLN A 60 3.14 -10.99 12.12
N GLU A 61 3.04 -12.11 11.39
CA GLU A 61 4.16 -12.71 10.66
C GLU A 61 4.73 -11.75 9.61
N LEU A 62 3.87 -11.02 8.90
CA LEU A 62 4.31 -9.98 7.98
C LEU A 62 5.10 -8.90 8.71
N MET A 63 4.58 -8.35 9.81
CA MET A 63 5.27 -7.33 10.61
C MET A 63 6.66 -7.81 11.06
N GLU A 64 6.75 -9.04 11.59
CA GLU A 64 8.03 -9.66 11.98
C GLU A 64 9.00 -9.81 10.81
N LEU A 65 8.51 -10.21 9.64
CA LEU A 65 9.33 -10.30 8.44
C LEU A 65 9.87 -8.93 8.00
N VAL A 66 9.06 -7.86 8.01
CA VAL A 66 9.53 -6.53 7.59
C VAL A 66 10.55 -5.96 8.57
N GLU A 67 10.32 -6.17 9.87
CA GLU A 67 11.25 -5.75 10.94
C GLU A 67 12.62 -6.44 10.82
N ASP A 68 12.67 -7.71 10.39
CA ASP A 68 13.94 -8.41 10.16
C ASP A 68 14.70 -7.89 8.92
N LYS A 69 13.98 -7.34 7.93
CA LYS A 69 14.56 -6.98 6.63
C LYS A 69 14.94 -5.51 6.49
N ALA A 70 14.27 -4.61 7.18
CA ALA A 70 14.46 -3.17 7.02
C ALA A 70 14.67 -2.46 8.35
N GLU A 71 15.62 -1.52 8.38
CA GLU A 71 15.87 -0.66 9.54
C GLU A 71 14.70 0.30 9.81
N ARG A 72 14.00 0.70 8.73
CA ARG A 72 12.81 1.55 8.79
C ARG A 72 11.69 0.91 7.97
N VAL A 73 10.56 0.69 8.64
CA VAL A 73 9.35 0.15 8.04
C VAL A 73 8.25 1.19 8.11
N VAL A 74 7.64 1.48 6.96
CA VAL A 74 6.46 2.34 6.88
C VAL A 74 5.29 1.50 6.38
N PHE A 75 4.25 1.41 7.19
CA PHE A 75 3.00 0.79 6.79
C PHE A 75 2.06 1.85 6.27
N VAL A 76 1.66 1.69 5.01
CA VAL A 76 0.58 2.49 4.45
C VAL A 76 -0.57 1.57 4.13
N VAL A 77 -1.64 1.81 4.85
CA VAL A 77 -2.91 1.12 4.62
C VAL A 77 -3.71 1.98 3.65
N GLY A 78 -3.26 1.94 2.39
CA GLY A 78 -3.72 2.76 1.28
C GLY A 78 -4.80 2.07 0.44
N GLY A 79 -5.94 1.79 1.07
CA GLY A 79 -7.13 1.30 0.41
C GLY A 79 -8.30 2.22 0.75
N SER A 80 -9.17 2.44 -0.23
CA SER A 80 -10.43 3.14 -0.05
C SER A 80 -11.54 2.30 -0.67
N SER A 81 -12.69 2.22 0.00
CA SER A 81 -13.90 1.63 -0.57
C SER A 81 -14.28 2.20 -1.93
N ARG A 82 -13.79 3.40 -2.30
CA ARG A 82 -13.93 3.97 -3.65
C ARG A 82 -13.42 3.03 -4.76
N LYS A 83 -12.34 2.28 -4.51
CA LYS A 83 -11.82 1.26 -5.45
C LYS A 83 -12.81 0.11 -5.71
N TYR A 84 -13.83 0.01 -4.87
CA TYR A 84 -14.89 -0.98 -4.94
C TYR A 84 -16.26 -0.31 -5.04
N ALA A 85 -16.36 0.97 -5.40
CA ALA A 85 -17.64 1.68 -5.51
C ALA A 85 -18.58 1.05 -6.54
N ALA A 86 -18.02 0.42 -7.59
CA ALA A 86 -18.77 -0.41 -8.54
C ALA A 86 -19.30 -1.72 -7.94
N HIS A 87 -18.81 -2.11 -6.76
CA HIS A 87 -19.12 -3.32 -6.01
C HIS A 87 -19.61 -2.94 -4.59
N TRP A 88 -20.72 -2.18 -4.54
CA TRP A 88 -21.32 -1.59 -3.33
C TRP A 88 -21.37 -2.51 -2.11
N GLU A 89 -21.58 -3.81 -2.27
CA GLU A 89 -21.60 -4.80 -1.18
C GLU A 89 -20.25 -4.98 -0.46
N LEU A 90 -19.13 -4.70 -1.14
CA LEU A 90 -17.78 -4.84 -0.60
C LEU A 90 -17.30 -3.58 0.13
N THR A 91 -17.90 -2.43 -0.13
CA THR A 91 -17.40 -1.11 0.30
C THR A 91 -17.35 -0.93 1.82
N SER A 92 -18.46 -1.17 2.52
CA SER A 92 -18.55 -0.91 3.96
C SER A 92 -17.76 -1.91 4.81
N GLN A 93 -17.64 -3.16 4.35
CA GLN A 93 -16.86 -4.18 5.05
C GLN A 93 -15.36 -3.98 4.81
N TYR A 94 -14.98 -3.49 3.64
CA TYR A 94 -13.59 -3.18 3.30
C TYR A 94 -13.02 -2.10 4.24
N ASP A 95 -13.71 -0.98 4.42
CA ASP A 95 -13.23 0.10 5.30
C ASP A 95 -13.14 -0.34 6.78
N LYS A 96 -14.09 -1.16 7.25
CA LYS A 96 -14.02 -1.76 8.59
C LYS A 96 -12.82 -2.69 8.74
N ASN A 97 -12.55 -3.53 7.75
CA ASN A 97 -11.40 -4.43 7.75
C ASN A 97 -10.09 -3.63 7.74
N LEU A 98 -9.99 -2.57 6.93
CA LEU A 98 -8.81 -1.71 6.92
C LEU A 98 -8.61 -1.00 8.26
N ALA A 99 -9.68 -0.49 8.89
CA ALA A 99 -9.60 0.11 10.21
C ALA A 99 -9.05 -0.88 11.26
N GLN A 100 -9.48 -2.16 11.17
CA GLN A 100 -8.98 -3.21 12.05
C GLN A 100 -7.50 -3.53 11.80
N VAL A 101 -7.07 -3.65 10.54
CA VAL A 101 -5.65 -3.82 10.19
C VAL A 101 -4.80 -2.67 10.71
N ARG A 102 -5.26 -1.41 10.51
CA ARG A 102 -4.59 -0.21 11.06
C ARG A 102 -4.43 -0.31 12.58
N SER A 103 -5.44 -0.83 13.29
CA SER A 103 -5.37 -1.00 14.75
C SER A 103 -4.29 -1.97 15.20
N TRP A 104 -4.03 -3.04 14.44
CA TRP A 104 -2.98 -4.01 14.75
C TRP A 104 -1.59 -3.45 14.49
N ILE A 105 -1.42 -2.77 13.35
CA ILE A 105 -0.14 -2.17 12.97
C ILE A 105 0.25 -1.05 13.95
N ARG A 106 -0.72 -0.22 14.36
CA ARG A 106 -0.49 0.87 15.35
C ARG A 106 0.04 0.40 16.70
N GLN A 107 -0.01 -0.90 17.00
CA GLN A 107 0.59 -1.45 18.23
C GLN A 107 2.12 -1.50 18.18
N ARG A 108 2.71 -1.47 16.97
CA ARG A 108 4.16 -1.65 16.75
C ARG A 108 4.78 -0.55 15.88
N HIS A 109 3.99 0.05 14.98
CA HIS A 109 4.49 0.96 13.96
C HIS A 109 3.61 2.19 13.79
N VAL A 110 4.20 3.23 13.21
CA VAL A 110 3.45 4.39 12.72
C VAL A 110 2.64 3.96 11.49
N VAL A 111 1.36 4.32 11.51
CA VAL A 111 0.45 4.12 10.37
C VAL A 111 0.12 5.48 9.79
N HIS A 112 0.45 5.67 8.52
CA HIS A 112 0.03 6.84 7.77
C HIS A 112 -1.32 6.58 7.11
N ASP A 113 -2.30 7.40 7.47
CA ASP A 113 -3.62 7.37 6.85
C ASP A 113 -3.64 8.40 5.72
N LEU A 114 -3.68 7.91 4.49
CA LEU A 114 -3.68 8.73 3.28
C LEU A 114 -5.09 8.94 2.72
N ASP A 115 -6.15 8.66 3.48
CA ASP A 115 -7.53 8.65 2.97
C ASP A 115 -7.82 9.88 2.09
N ARG A 116 -7.57 11.10 2.58
CA ARG A 116 -7.79 12.34 1.81
C ARG A 116 -7.00 12.41 0.50
N GLN A 117 -5.71 12.05 0.52
CA GLN A 117 -4.87 12.02 -0.67
C GLN A 117 -5.38 10.98 -1.68
N LEU A 118 -5.75 9.78 -1.19
CA LEU A 118 -6.30 8.71 -2.02
C LEU A 118 -7.64 9.09 -2.66
N TRP A 119 -8.42 9.96 -2.02
CA TRP A 119 -9.64 10.53 -2.61
C TRP A 119 -9.33 11.53 -3.74
N GLY A 120 -8.17 12.18 -3.74
CA GLY A 120 -7.72 13.07 -4.81
C GLY A 120 -7.26 12.32 -6.06
N TRP A 121 -6.69 11.13 -5.91
CA TRP A 121 -6.10 10.40 -7.03
C TRP A 121 -7.15 9.77 -7.96
N PRO A 122 -7.13 10.05 -9.28
CA PRO A 122 -7.97 9.36 -10.24
C PRO A 122 -7.68 7.87 -10.32
N LEU A 123 -8.74 7.10 -10.57
CA LEU A 123 -8.66 5.70 -10.92
C LEU A 123 -8.61 5.58 -12.45
N CYS A 124 -7.88 4.58 -12.94
CA CYS A 124 -7.89 4.25 -14.35
C CYS A 124 -9.26 3.62 -14.74
N PRO A 125 -9.52 3.37 -16.04
CA PRO A 125 -10.83 2.89 -16.50
C PRO A 125 -11.30 1.55 -15.90
N ASP A 126 -10.41 0.79 -15.24
CA ASP A 126 -10.81 -0.45 -14.53
C ASP A 126 -11.50 -0.19 -13.18
N GLY A 127 -11.56 1.07 -12.74
CA GLY A 127 -12.28 1.48 -11.54
C GLY A 127 -11.65 0.99 -10.22
N MET A 128 -10.44 0.45 -10.26
CA MET A 128 -9.79 -0.17 -9.10
C MET A 128 -8.34 0.30 -8.90
N HIS A 129 -7.60 0.49 -9.98
CA HIS A 129 -6.20 0.90 -9.94
C HIS A 129 -6.06 2.41 -10.15
N TRP A 130 -5.00 3.00 -9.60
CA TRP A 130 -4.67 4.39 -9.85
C TRP A 130 -4.34 4.62 -11.31
N ASP A 131 -4.76 5.76 -11.83
CA ASP A 131 -4.37 6.18 -13.18
C ASP A 131 -2.85 6.43 -13.24
N ALA A 132 -2.25 6.26 -14.41
CA ALA A 132 -0.84 6.57 -14.63
C ALA A 132 -0.53 8.06 -14.46
N GLU A 133 -1.53 8.94 -14.55
CA GLU A 133 -1.38 10.38 -14.31
C GLU A 133 -0.90 10.73 -12.90
N VAL A 134 -1.15 9.89 -11.89
CA VAL A 134 -0.69 10.15 -10.50
C VAL A 134 0.64 9.49 -10.15
N GLU A 135 1.35 8.91 -11.12
CA GLU A 135 2.59 8.16 -10.87
C GLU A 135 3.65 8.98 -10.10
N GLU A 136 3.82 10.26 -10.46
CA GLU A 136 4.76 11.17 -9.82
C GLU A 136 4.33 11.53 -8.39
N GLU A 137 3.09 11.99 -8.21
CA GLU A 137 2.55 12.35 -6.88
C GLU A 137 2.52 11.15 -5.92
N LEU A 138 2.21 9.97 -6.45
CA LEU A 138 2.31 8.71 -5.74
C LEU A 138 3.75 8.52 -5.25
N CYS A 139 4.74 8.57 -6.15
CA CYS A 139 6.15 8.41 -5.81
C CYS A 139 6.63 9.42 -4.75
N ASP A 140 6.29 10.70 -4.91
CA ASP A 140 6.67 11.76 -3.97
C ASP A 140 6.11 11.50 -2.57
N THR A 141 4.83 11.13 -2.48
CA THR A 141 4.18 10.76 -1.21
C THR A 141 4.94 9.64 -0.51
N TRP A 142 5.33 8.59 -1.24
CA TRP A 142 6.05 7.47 -0.66
C TRP A 142 7.48 7.86 -0.21
N THR A 143 8.16 8.70 -0.99
CA THR A 143 9.49 9.21 -0.65
C THR A 143 9.45 10.00 0.66
N GLU A 144 8.49 10.92 0.81
CA GLU A 144 8.31 11.71 2.04
C GLU A 144 8.06 10.83 3.27
N LEU A 145 7.24 9.79 3.12
CA LEU A 145 6.92 8.88 4.22
C LEU A 145 8.12 8.01 4.63
N LEU A 146 8.90 7.54 3.66
CA LEU A 146 10.08 6.72 3.89
C LEU A 146 11.26 7.52 4.43
N ASN A 147 11.37 8.80 4.07
CA ASN A 147 12.45 9.68 4.48
C ASN A 147 11.91 11.06 4.89
N PRO A 148 11.19 11.17 6.02
CA PRO A 148 10.70 12.44 6.51
C PRO A 148 11.88 13.35 6.91
N PRO A 149 11.70 14.68 6.85
CA PRO A 149 12.74 15.66 7.17
C PRO A 149 13.28 15.55 8.62
#